data_AF-A0A7X6HCP2-F1
#
_entry.id   AF-A0A7X6HCP2-F1
#
_cell.length_a   1.000
_cell.length_b   1.000
_cell.length_c   1.000
_cell.angle_alpha   90.00
_cell.angle_beta   90.00
_cell.angle_gamma   90.00
#
_symmetry.space_group_name_H-M   'P 1'
#
loop_
_entity.id
_entity.type
_entity.pdbx_description
1 polymer ?
#
loop_
_entity_poly.entity_id
_entity_poly.type
_entity_poly.pdbx_seq_one_letter_code
_entity_poly.pdbx_strand_id
1 'polypeptide(L)'
;MRSLIAAALGLVAILLAAAALPSAWLERNVFREAGWVSLAAPMAEDPQFRSALSAAVVEDLDGRLDLPPGFESLAVPVIERAADRLAELDGFDQAWEESLAASHRLSLQDRQHPGLAVELAPLADLAARDVEQSLGIEVPDAGNMVVQTGGPAINRYVAVAGQAAAAWPWLAAGAVVTAAGAVLAARRRAAAAFWLGLSAVAAGAVLWLAAGNLPVLARQVSADALADAFAGRLAELAMQDFQPWAAALAVAGLAAAAAGLLLLLVGRRTGGPGPSR
;
A
#
# COMPACT_ATOMS: atom_id res chain seq x y z
N MET A 1 -3.53 7.86 -41.42
CA MET A 1 -4.13 8.66 -40.33
C MET A 1 -4.93 7.80 -39.35
N ARG A 2 -5.99 7.09 -39.76
CA ARG A 2 -6.86 6.28 -38.85
C ARG A 2 -6.11 5.22 -38.03
N SER A 3 -5.09 4.58 -38.59
CA SER A 3 -4.23 3.62 -37.87
C SER A 3 -3.35 4.26 -36.81
N LEU A 4 -2.77 5.44 -37.09
CA LEU A 4 -1.95 6.20 -36.15
C LEU A 4 -2.80 6.70 -34.97
N ILE A 5 -4.01 7.21 -35.26
CA ILE A 5 -4.97 7.64 -34.23
C ILE A 5 -5.35 6.45 -33.33
N ALA A 6 -5.66 5.29 -33.93
CA ALA A 6 -5.99 4.09 -33.17
C ALA A 6 -4.81 3.63 -32.28
N ALA A 7 -3.58 3.66 -32.80
CA ALA A 7 -2.40 3.31 -32.03
C ALA A 7 -2.14 4.29 -30.87
N ALA A 8 -2.26 5.59 -31.12
CA ALA A 8 -2.10 6.63 -30.10
C ALA A 8 -3.16 6.50 -29.00
N LEU A 9 -4.43 6.32 -29.36
CA LEU A 9 -5.51 6.09 -28.39
C LEU A 9 -5.29 4.81 -27.59
N GLY A 10 -4.81 3.75 -28.24
CA GLY A 10 -4.49 2.50 -27.57
C GLY A 10 -3.36 2.65 -26.55
N LEU A 11 -2.29 3.38 -26.91
CA LEU A 11 -1.20 3.67 -25.98
C LEU A 11 -1.68 4.49 -24.78
N VAL A 12 -2.47 5.54 -25.01
CA VAL A 12 -3.06 6.36 -23.94
C VAL A 12 -3.94 5.50 -23.03
N ALA A 13 -4.76 4.61 -23.59
CA ALA A 13 -5.61 3.71 -22.82
C ALA A 13 -4.81 2.83 -21.85
N ILE A 14 -3.70 2.26 -22.34
CA ILE A 14 -2.83 1.41 -21.53
C ILE A 14 -2.12 2.22 -20.45
N LEU A 15 -1.62 3.42 -20.76
CA LEU A 15 -0.99 4.30 -19.76
C LEU A 15 -1.99 4.69 -18.66
N LEU A 16 -3.22 5.06 -19.05
CA LEU A 16 -4.28 5.39 -18.11
C LEU A 16 -4.66 4.18 -17.23
N ALA A 17 -4.78 2.99 -17.80
CA ALA A 17 -5.06 1.77 -17.04
C ALA A 17 -3.91 1.43 -16.07
N ALA A 18 -2.67 1.55 -16.53
CA ALA A 18 -1.48 1.30 -15.73
C ALA A 18 -1.32 2.29 -14.57
N ALA A 19 -1.81 3.52 -14.71
CA ALA A 19 -1.87 4.51 -13.63
C ALA A 19 -3.09 4.34 -12.74
N ALA A 20 -4.26 4.01 -13.31
CA ALA A 20 -5.51 3.85 -12.58
C ALA A 20 -5.44 2.71 -11.55
N LEU A 21 -4.79 1.59 -11.90
CA LEU A 21 -4.71 0.42 -11.03
C LEU A 21 -3.97 0.69 -9.70
N PRO A 22 -2.70 1.15 -9.69
CA PRO A 22 -2.02 1.52 -8.45
C PRO A 22 -2.70 2.69 -7.73
N SER A 23 -3.31 3.63 -8.46
CA SER A 23 -4.05 4.73 -7.86
C SER A 23 -5.28 4.24 -7.09
N ALA A 24 -6.05 3.31 -7.67
CA ALA A 24 -7.21 2.71 -7.03
C ALA A 24 -6.82 1.88 -5.81
N TRP A 25 -5.70 1.16 -5.88
CA TRP A 25 -5.16 0.42 -4.74
C TRP A 25 -4.74 1.37 -3.61
N LEU A 26 -3.98 2.42 -3.91
CA LEU A 26 -3.58 3.45 -2.94
C LEU A 26 -4.79 4.08 -2.27
N GLU A 27 -5.81 4.45 -3.05
CA GLU A 27 -7.02 5.05 -2.50
C GLU A 27 -7.72 4.11 -1.51
N ARG A 28 -7.78 2.81 -1.81
CA ARG A 28 -8.47 1.83 -0.96
C ARG A 28 -7.68 1.40 0.27
N ASN A 29 -6.36 1.24 0.14
CA ASN A 29 -5.53 0.57 1.14
C ASN A 29 -4.56 1.50 1.88
N VAL A 30 -4.33 2.72 1.37
CA VAL A 30 -3.42 3.69 2.02
C VAL A 30 -4.18 4.93 2.46
N PHE A 31 -5.04 5.51 1.62
CA PHE A 31 -5.73 6.76 1.96
C PHE A 31 -7.03 6.57 2.74
N ARG A 32 -7.59 5.36 2.77
CA ARG A 32 -8.71 5.01 3.66
C ARG A 32 -8.18 4.33 4.91
N GLU A 33 -8.63 4.81 6.06
CA GLU A 33 -8.22 4.31 7.38
C GLU A 33 -8.43 2.80 7.50
N ALA A 34 -9.62 2.29 7.19
CA ALA A 34 -9.93 0.86 7.28
C ALA A 34 -9.04 -0.02 6.39
N GLY A 35 -8.68 0.47 5.19
CA GLY A 35 -7.78 -0.26 4.31
C GLY A 35 -6.34 -0.25 4.81
N TRP A 36 -5.89 0.88 5.38
CA TRP A 36 -4.58 1.00 6.02
C TRP A 36 -4.44 0.06 7.21
N VAL A 37 -5.44 0.06 8.11
CA VAL A 37 -5.47 -0.85 9.26
C VAL A 37 -5.47 -2.29 8.78
N SER A 38 -6.32 -2.67 7.82
CA SER A 38 -6.34 -4.04 7.28
C SER A 38 -5.01 -4.45 6.62
N LEU A 39 -4.29 -3.51 6.00
CA LEU A 39 -3.02 -3.77 5.35
C LEU A 39 -1.87 -3.95 6.35
N ALA A 40 -1.84 -3.13 7.40
CA ALA A 40 -0.75 -3.07 8.37
C ALA A 40 -0.99 -3.89 9.65
N ALA A 41 -2.23 -4.27 9.96
CA ALA A 41 -2.55 -5.10 11.13
C ALA A 41 -1.72 -6.40 11.19
N PRO A 42 -1.52 -7.15 10.07
CA PRO A 42 -0.69 -8.37 10.09
C PRO A 42 0.79 -8.15 10.43
N MET A 43 1.26 -6.89 10.50
CA MET A 43 2.61 -6.60 11.01
C MET A 43 2.77 -7.04 12.46
N ALA A 44 1.70 -6.97 13.25
CA ALA A 44 1.68 -7.46 14.63
C ALA A 44 2.02 -8.94 14.75
N GLU A 45 1.95 -9.75 13.68
CA GLU A 45 2.29 -11.17 13.70
C GLU A 45 3.77 -11.44 13.40
N ASP A 46 4.53 -10.42 12.95
CA ASP A 46 5.92 -10.59 12.50
C ASP A 46 6.91 -10.56 13.69
N PRO A 47 7.69 -11.63 13.94
CA PRO A 47 8.61 -11.68 15.08
C PRO A 47 9.72 -10.63 15.02
N GLN A 48 10.20 -10.29 13.82
CA GLN A 48 11.26 -9.30 13.65
C GLN A 48 10.73 -7.90 13.95
N PHE A 49 9.51 -7.59 13.49
CA PHE A 49 8.82 -6.35 13.84
C PHE A 49 8.56 -6.25 15.34
N ARG A 50 8.05 -7.31 15.99
CA ARG A 50 7.82 -7.34 17.45
C ARG A 50 9.09 -7.04 18.24
N SER A 51 10.22 -7.64 17.85
CA SER A 51 11.51 -7.39 18.50
C SER A 51 12.02 -5.96 18.28
N ALA A 52 11.78 -5.39 17.11
CA ALA A 52 12.15 -4.00 16.84
C ALA A 52 11.26 -3.03 17.63
N LEU A 53 9.95 -3.31 17.69
CA LEU A 53 8.98 -2.53 18.46
C LEU A 53 9.30 -2.57 19.96
N SER A 54 9.63 -3.74 20.52
CA SER A 54 10.00 -3.84 21.94
C SER A 54 11.26 -3.02 22.24
N ALA A 55 12.29 -3.11 21.40
CA ALA A 55 13.50 -2.29 21.54
C ALA A 55 13.20 -0.78 21.49
N ALA A 56 12.30 -0.36 20.59
CA ALA A 56 11.90 1.05 20.46
C ALA A 56 11.14 1.56 21.69
N VAL A 57 10.26 0.74 22.26
CA VAL A 57 9.52 1.08 23.50
C VAL A 57 10.47 1.19 24.69
N VAL A 58 11.46 0.30 24.80
CA VAL A 58 12.50 0.38 25.86
C VAL A 58 13.29 1.68 25.73
N GLU A 59 13.75 2.02 24.53
CA GLU A 59 14.52 3.24 24.27
C GLU A 59 13.73 4.52 24.59
N ASP A 60 12.44 4.58 24.21
CA ASP A 60 11.58 5.73 24.53
C ASP A 60 11.31 5.86 26.04
N LEU A 61 11.01 4.75 26.71
CA LEU A 61 10.73 4.76 28.15
C LEU A 61 11.97 5.14 28.97
N ASP A 62 13.16 4.65 28.61
CA ASP A 62 14.43 5.03 29.26
C ASP A 62 14.72 6.53 29.12
N GLY A 63 14.41 7.11 27.95
CA GLY A 63 14.55 8.56 27.72
C GLY A 63 13.54 9.44 28.48
N ARG A 64 12.40 8.88 28.92
CA ARG A 64 11.30 9.63 29.59
C ARG A 64 11.27 9.44 31.09
N LEU A 65 11.81 8.34 31.59
CA LEU A 65 11.88 8.03 33.01
C LEU A 65 13.02 8.82 33.65
N ASP A 66 12.71 10.02 34.14
CA ASP A 66 13.62 10.82 34.99
C ASP A 66 13.73 10.17 36.38
N LEU A 67 14.37 8.99 36.43
CA LEU A 67 14.45 8.14 37.62
C LEU A 67 15.44 8.70 38.64
N PRO A 68 15.12 8.66 39.94
CA PRO A 68 16.08 9.01 40.97
C PRO A 68 17.35 8.14 40.87
N PRO A 69 18.55 8.69 41.08
CA PRO A 69 19.80 7.94 40.96
C PRO A 69 19.77 6.66 41.81
N GLY A 70 19.94 5.50 41.17
CA GLY A 70 19.96 4.18 41.82
C GLY A 70 18.71 3.31 41.62
N PHE A 71 17.64 3.83 41.00
CA PHE A 71 16.45 3.04 40.62
C PHE A 71 16.46 2.55 39.17
N GLU A 72 17.31 3.11 38.31
CA GLU A 72 17.49 2.71 36.90
C GLU A 72 17.79 1.20 36.77
N SER A 73 18.69 0.67 37.60
CA SER A 73 19.08 -0.74 37.59
C SER A 73 17.97 -1.72 38.01
N LEU A 74 16.89 -1.21 38.62
CA LEU A 74 15.72 -1.99 39.02
C LEU A 74 14.56 -1.83 38.01
N ALA A 75 14.44 -0.67 37.37
CA ALA A 75 13.37 -0.35 36.44
C ALA A 75 13.63 -0.94 35.03
N VAL A 76 14.85 -0.82 34.51
CA VAL A 76 15.21 -1.28 33.15
C VAL A 76 14.86 -2.77 32.92
N PRO A 77 15.19 -3.72 33.81
CA PRO A 77 14.85 -5.13 33.59
C PRO A 77 13.35 -5.45 33.66
N VAL A 78 12.54 -4.57 34.26
CA VAL A 78 11.07 -4.68 34.31
C VAL A 78 10.47 -4.13 33.02
N ILE A 79 11.00 -3.02 32.52
CA ILE A 79 10.61 -2.40 31.25
C ILE A 79 10.95 -3.32 30.08
N GLU A 80 12.15 -3.90 30.04
CA GLU A 80 12.53 -4.92 29.04
C GLU A 80 11.56 -6.11 29.06
N ARG A 81 11.23 -6.64 30.24
CA ARG A 81 10.27 -7.74 30.39
C ARG A 81 8.83 -7.38 30.02
N ALA A 82 8.44 -6.12 30.18
CA ALA A 82 7.13 -5.63 29.78
C ALA A 82 7.09 -5.43 28.25
N ALA A 83 8.14 -4.86 27.67
CA ALA A 83 8.28 -4.68 26.22
C ALA A 83 8.35 -6.02 25.47
N ASP A 84 9.08 -7.00 26.01
CA ASP A 84 9.17 -8.35 25.44
C ASP A 84 7.83 -9.09 25.46
N ARG A 85 6.98 -8.81 26.46
CA ARG A 85 5.64 -9.41 26.60
C ARG A 85 4.52 -8.55 26.06
N LEU A 86 4.81 -7.36 25.52
CA LEU A 86 3.80 -6.42 25.03
C LEU A 86 2.88 -7.08 23.98
N ALA A 87 3.48 -7.83 23.06
CA ALA A 87 2.76 -8.58 22.02
C ALA A 87 2.02 -9.82 22.54
N GLU A 88 2.22 -10.19 23.81
CA GLU A 88 1.54 -11.30 24.49
C GLU A 88 0.41 -10.82 25.41
N LEU A 89 0.27 -9.50 25.61
CA LEU A 89 -0.78 -8.93 26.45
C LEU A 89 -2.16 -9.10 25.80
N ASP A 90 -3.15 -9.43 26.62
CA ASP A 90 -4.54 -9.41 26.21
C ASP A 90 -4.93 -8.01 25.73
N GLY A 91 -5.38 -7.90 24.48
CA GLY A 91 -5.75 -6.62 23.86
C GLY A 91 -4.65 -5.96 23.01
N PHE A 92 -3.48 -6.59 22.84
CA PHE A 92 -2.42 -6.08 21.95
C PHE A 92 -2.91 -5.82 20.53
N ASP A 93 -3.62 -6.77 19.92
CA ASP A 93 -4.10 -6.62 18.54
C ASP A 93 -5.03 -5.41 18.39
N GLN A 94 -5.92 -5.19 19.36
CA GLN A 94 -6.81 -4.03 19.38
C GLN A 94 -6.02 -2.72 19.54
N ALA A 95 -5.10 -2.67 20.50
CA ALA A 95 -4.27 -1.49 20.73
C ALA A 95 -3.40 -1.18 19.49
N TRP A 96 -2.90 -2.21 18.79
CA TRP A 96 -2.17 -2.04 17.55
C TRP A 96 -3.04 -1.45 16.43
N GLU A 97 -4.26 -1.98 16.23
CA GLU A 97 -5.18 -1.43 15.24
C GLU A 97 -5.58 0.03 15.55
N GLU A 98 -5.80 0.35 16.82
CA GLU A 98 -6.07 1.71 17.29
C GLU A 98 -4.87 2.64 17.02
N SER A 99 -3.65 2.17 17.27
CA SER A 99 -2.40 2.87 16.93
C SER A 99 -2.28 3.13 15.44
N LEU A 100 -2.57 2.14 14.59
CA LEU A 100 -2.54 2.29 13.13
C LEU A 100 -3.58 3.31 12.64
N ALA A 101 -4.78 3.28 13.19
CA ALA A 101 -5.85 4.21 12.84
C ALA A 101 -5.51 5.65 13.29
N ALA A 102 -4.97 5.81 14.49
CA ALA A 102 -4.56 7.10 15.03
C ALA A 102 -3.40 7.69 14.21
N SER A 103 -2.38 6.88 13.90
CA SER A 103 -1.26 7.23 13.02
C SER A 103 -1.74 7.69 11.63
N HIS A 104 -2.75 7.03 11.06
CA HIS A 104 -3.34 7.39 9.77
C HIS A 104 -4.00 8.78 9.79
N ARG A 105 -4.81 9.05 10.81
CA ARG A 105 -5.49 10.35 10.97
C ARG A 105 -4.49 11.47 11.15
N LEU A 106 -3.49 11.28 12.01
CA LEU A 106 -2.43 12.26 12.19
C LEU A 106 -1.66 12.52 10.89
N SER A 107 -1.27 11.45 10.19
CA SER A 107 -0.42 11.58 9.00
C SER A 107 -1.13 12.18 7.78
N LEU A 108 -2.44 11.94 7.62
CA LEU A 108 -3.16 12.25 6.39
C LEU A 108 -4.30 13.26 6.55
N GLN A 109 -4.81 13.45 7.76
CA GLN A 109 -5.95 14.33 8.03
C GLN A 109 -5.54 15.59 8.80
N ASP A 110 -4.53 15.50 9.66
CA ASP A 110 -4.02 16.66 10.39
C ASP A 110 -3.15 17.55 9.49
N ARG A 111 -3.63 18.76 9.21
CA ARG A 111 -2.90 19.76 8.41
C ARG A 111 -1.90 20.57 9.24
N GLN A 112 -1.96 20.45 10.57
CA GLN A 112 -1.10 21.19 11.49
C GLN A 112 0.26 20.51 11.68
N HIS A 113 0.34 19.19 11.47
CA HIS A 113 1.57 18.39 11.57
C HIS A 113 1.85 17.65 10.25
N PRO A 114 2.36 18.34 9.21
CA PRO A 114 2.60 17.73 7.91
C PRO A 114 3.77 16.72 7.97
N GLY A 115 3.45 15.43 8.09
CA GLY A 115 4.44 14.34 8.10
C GLY A 115 3.82 12.97 8.36
N LEU A 116 4.58 11.90 8.12
CA LEU A 116 4.22 10.57 8.62
C LEU A 116 4.47 10.56 10.13
N ALA A 117 3.39 10.38 10.88
CA ALA A 117 3.34 10.31 12.33
C ALA A 117 2.98 8.87 12.73
N VAL A 118 3.77 8.31 13.64
CA VAL A 118 3.42 7.04 14.31
C VAL A 118 2.92 7.39 15.70
N GLU A 119 1.68 6.99 16.01
CA GLU A 119 1.05 7.16 17.32
C GLU A 119 0.98 5.83 18.06
N LEU A 120 1.80 5.70 19.08
CA LEU A 120 1.92 4.50 19.90
C LEU A 120 1.18 4.64 21.25
N ALA A 121 0.43 5.73 21.47
CA ALA A 121 -0.30 5.97 22.72
C ALA A 121 -1.21 4.78 23.11
N PRO A 122 -2.02 4.18 22.21
CA PRO A 122 -2.81 2.99 22.55
C PRO A 122 -1.98 1.80 23.07
N LEU A 123 -0.79 1.58 22.51
CA LEU A 123 0.14 0.54 22.97
C LEU A 123 0.79 0.90 24.31
N ALA A 124 1.15 2.17 24.50
CA ALA A 124 1.70 2.66 25.75
C ALA A 124 0.67 2.59 26.89
N ASP A 125 -0.60 2.88 26.62
CA ASP A 125 -1.72 2.76 27.56
C ASP A 125 -2.00 1.30 27.92
N LEU A 126 -1.81 0.37 26.97
CA LEU A 126 -1.89 -1.06 27.27
C LEU A 126 -0.76 -1.50 28.21
N ALA A 127 0.48 -1.09 27.92
CA ALA A 127 1.65 -1.39 28.75
C ALA A 127 1.52 -0.77 30.16
N ALA A 128 1.07 0.48 30.25
CA ALA A 128 0.83 1.18 31.51
C ALA A 128 -0.20 0.43 32.36
N ARG A 129 -1.35 0.03 31.79
CA ARG A 129 -2.39 -0.73 32.50
C ARG A 129 -1.90 -2.07 33.06
N ASP A 130 -1.03 -2.79 32.34
CA ASP A 130 -0.43 -4.03 32.84
C ASP A 130 0.50 -3.79 34.05
N VAL A 131 1.30 -2.72 33.98
CA VAL A 131 2.17 -2.29 35.09
C VAL A 131 1.36 -1.84 36.30
N GLU A 132 0.31 -1.05 36.10
CA GLU A 132 -0.60 -0.61 37.16
C GLU A 132 -1.27 -1.80 37.86
N GLN A 133 -1.77 -2.78 37.10
CA GLN A 133 -2.37 -3.99 37.66
C GLN A 133 -1.35 -4.85 38.43
N SER A 134 -0.12 -4.92 37.95
CA SER A 134 0.94 -5.74 38.55
C SER A 134 1.56 -5.09 39.80
N LEU A 135 1.68 -3.76 39.83
CA LEU A 135 2.40 -3.02 40.88
C LEU A 135 1.49 -2.19 41.80
N GLY A 136 0.25 -1.92 41.40
CA GLY A 136 -0.70 -1.12 42.17
C GLY A 136 -0.35 0.38 42.26
N ILE A 137 0.40 0.90 41.28
CA ILE A 137 0.88 2.29 41.22
C ILE A 137 0.31 2.90 39.95
N GLU A 138 -0.34 4.08 40.02
CA GLU A 138 -0.82 4.83 38.85
C GLU A 138 0.36 5.30 37.99
N VAL A 139 0.32 5.01 36.69
CA VAL A 139 1.29 5.47 35.70
C VAL A 139 0.69 6.69 35.00
N PRO A 140 1.40 7.85 34.96
CA PRO A 140 0.91 9.03 34.25
C PRO A 140 0.62 8.71 32.78
N ASP A 141 -0.51 9.25 32.29
CA ASP A 141 -1.02 9.06 30.93
C ASP A 141 0.08 9.23 29.88
N ALA A 142 0.21 8.25 28.98
CA ALA A 142 1.25 8.22 27.95
C ALA A 142 0.85 9.16 26.79
N GLY A 143 0.80 10.46 27.07
CA GLY A 143 0.30 11.46 26.14
C GLY A 143 0.94 11.41 24.75
N ASN A 144 0.20 11.92 23.75
CA ASN A 144 0.48 12.00 22.30
C ASN A 144 1.95 11.74 21.90
N MET A 145 2.30 10.46 21.74
CA MET A 145 3.58 10.06 21.19
C MET A 145 3.51 10.19 19.67
N VAL A 146 3.97 11.33 19.13
CA VAL A 146 4.00 11.58 17.70
C VAL A 146 5.45 11.63 17.24
N VAL A 147 5.96 10.52 16.70
CA VAL A 147 7.28 10.53 16.03
C VAL A 147 7.08 11.01 14.60
N GLN A 148 7.47 12.26 14.32
CA GLN A 148 7.49 12.79 12.96
C GLN A 148 8.67 12.20 12.18
N THR A 149 8.37 11.31 11.23
CA THR A 149 9.37 10.63 10.40
C THR A 149 9.47 11.20 8.97
N GLY A 150 8.72 12.26 8.66
CA GLY A 150 8.60 12.82 7.32
C GLY A 150 9.48 14.05 7.04
N GLY A 151 10.47 13.91 6.16
CA GLY A 151 11.13 15.05 5.52
C GLY A 151 10.29 15.69 4.39
N PRO A 152 10.67 16.89 3.87
CA PRO A 152 9.90 17.60 2.83
C PRO A 152 9.65 16.79 1.54
N ALA A 153 10.55 15.86 1.21
CA ALA A 153 10.43 14.98 0.06
C ALA A 153 9.30 13.96 0.21
N ILE A 154 9.15 13.36 1.39
CA ILE A 154 8.10 12.38 1.71
C ILE A 154 6.71 13.02 1.60
N ASN A 155 6.55 14.24 2.13
CA ASN A 155 5.30 14.98 2.04
C ASN A 155 4.89 15.24 0.58
N ARG A 156 5.86 15.50 -0.31
CA ARG A 156 5.60 15.66 -1.74
C ARG A 156 5.11 14.35 -2.37
N TYR A 157 5.74 13.22 -2.05
CA TYR A 157 5.31 11.92 -2.57
C TYR A 157 3.91 11.53 -2.10
N VAL A 158 3.61 11.73 -0.80
CA VAL A 158 2.27 11.50 -0.24
C VAL A 158 1.23 12.39 -0.93
N ALA A 159 1.53 13.68 -1.16
CA ALA A 159 0.62 14.59 -1.85
C ALA A 159 0.35 14.17 -3.30
N VAL A 160 1.38 13.75 -4.05
CA VAL A 160 1.23 13.27 -5.43
C VAL A 160 0.45 11.94 -5.45
N ALA A 161 0.76 11.02 -4.53
CA ALA A 161 0.04 9.77 -4.38
C ALA A 161 -1.44 10.01 -4.05
N GLY A 162 -1.75 10.97 -3.19
CA GLY A 162 -3.12 11.33 -2.82
C GLY A 162 -3.91 11.91 -3.99
N GLN A 163 -3.28 12.75 -4.82
CA GLN A 163 -3.92 13.27 -6.03
C GLN A 163 -4.18 12.17 -7.06
N ALA A 164 -3.20 11.27 -7.27
CA ALA A 164 -3.35 10.13 -8.16
C ALA A 164 -4.48 9.21 -7.68
N ALA A 165 -4.48 8.89 -6.38
CA ALA A 165 -5.52 8.13 -5.71
C ALA A 165 -6.90 8.77 -5.93
N ALA A 166 -7.09 10.06 -5.61
CA ALA A 166 -8.38 10.73 -5.83
C ALA A 166 -8.83 10.73 -7.31
N ALA A 167 -7.87 10.75 -8.25
CA ALA A 167 -8.14 10.75 -9.69
C ALA A 167 -8.41 9.35 -10.27
N TRP A 168 -8.27 8.26 -9.51
CA TRP A 168 -8.39 6.89 -10.03
C TRP A 168 -9.67 6.62 -10.84
N PRO A 169 -10.88 7.12 -10.46
CA PRO A 169 -12.09 6.84 -11.23
C PRO A 169 -12.03 7.48 -12.62
N TRP A 170 -11.45 8.68 -12.71
CA TRP A 170 -11.28 9.41 -13.96
C TRP A 170 -10.23 8.76 -14.86
N LEU A 171 -9.12 8.28 -14.28
CA LEU A 171 -8.10 7.53 -15.00
C LEU A 171 -8.69 6.23 -15.58
N ALA A 172 -9.46 5.49 -14.77
CA ALA A 172 -10.12 4.26 -15.21
C ALA A 172 -11.17 4.52 -16.32
N ALA A 173 -12.03 5.53 -16.13
CA ALA A 173 -13.01 5.91 -17.15
C ALA A 173 -12.32 6.35 -18.46
N GLY A 174 -11.27 7.17 -18.35
CA GLY A 174 -10.46 7.60 -19.48
C GLY A 174 -9.82 6.41 -20.22
N ALA A 175 -9.30 5.42 -19.50
CA ALA A 175 -8.75 4.20 -20.09
C ALA A 175 -9.80 3.44 -20.91
N VAL A 176 -11.01 3.26 -20.37
CA VAL A 176 -12.11 2.56 -21.06
C VAL A 176 -12.54 3.32 -22.32
N VAL A 177 -12.75 4.64 -22.21
CA VAL A 177 -13.20 5.47 -23.33
C VAL A 177 -12.16 5.52 -24.45
N THR A 178 -10.88 5.68 -24.10
CA THR A 178 -9.79 5.71 -25.08
C THR A 178 -9.54 4.35 -25.72
N ALA A 179 -9.66 3.25 -24.97
CA ALA A 179 -9.62 1.89 -25.51
C ALA A 179 -10.75 1.66 -26.53
N ALA A 180 -11.99 2.05 -26.20
CA ALA A 180 -13.12 1.97 -27.11
C ALA A 180 -12.88 2.82 -28.38
N GLY A 181 -12.39 4.05 -28.21
CA GLY A 181 -12.00 4.93 -29.32
C GLY A 181 -10.95 4.31 -30.24
N ALA A 182 -9.92 3.68 -29.66
CA ALA A 182 -8.86 2.99 -30.40
C ALA A 182 -9.43 1.86 -31.27
N VAL A 183 -10.30 1.02 -30.70
CA VAL A 183 -10.97 -0.07 -31.44
C VAL A 183 -11.88 0.46 -32.53
N LEU A 184 -12.64 1.53 -32.28
CA LEU A 184 -13.57 2.12 -33.26
C LEU A 184 -12.85 2.80 -34.42
N ALA A 185 -11.72 3.48 -34.15
CA ALA A 185 -10.90 4.15 -35.16
C ALA A 185 -10.12 3.17 -36.04
N ALA A 186 -9.83 1.96 -35.53
CA ALA A 186 -9.03 0.97 -36.23
C ALA A 186 -9.74 0.41 -37.47
N ARG A 187 -8.98 0.27 -38.58
CA ARG A 187 -9.45 -0.38 -39.81
C ARG A 187 -9.73 -1.87 -39.60
N ARG A 188 -9.02 -2.51 -38.66
CA ARG A 188 -9.18 -3.91 -38.26
C ARG A 188 -9.49 -3.99 -36.77
N ARG A 189 -10.75 -3.72 -36.40
CA ARG A 189 -11.20 -3.61 -35.00
C ARG A 189 -10.80 -4.81 -34.14
N ALA A 190 -10.95 -6.01 -34.67
CA ALA A 190 -10.61 -7.25 -33.98
C ALA A 190 -9.09 -7.40 -33.72
N ALA A 191 -8.24 -6.93 -34.65
CA ALA A 191 -6.79 -6.90 -34.44
C ALA A 191 -6.39 -5.83 -33.41
N ALA A 192 -7.04 -4.67 -33.43
CA ALA A 192 -6.80 -3.63 -32.43
C ALA A 192 -7.18 -4.10 -31.01
N ALA A 193 -8.32 -4.77 -30.86
CA ALA A 193 -8.74 -5.37 -29.59
C ALA A 193 -7.75 -6.45 -29.10
N PHE A 194 -7.26 -7.30 -30.01
CA PHE A 194 -6.24 -8.30 -29.69
C PHE A 194 -4.96 -7.67 -29.14
N TRP A 195 -4.41 -6.67 -29.84
CA TRP A 195 -3.18 -6.01 -29.42
C TRP A 195 -3.36 -5.19 -28.14
N LEU A 196 -4.49 -4.51 -27.97
CA LEU A 196 -4.81 -3.81 -26.71
C LEU A 196 -4.89 -4.77 -25.53
N GLY A 197 -5.54 -5.93 -25.71
CA GLY A 197 -5.59 -6.97 -24.69
C GLY A 197 -4.19 -7.46 -24.32
N LEU A 198 -3.34 -7.71 -25.31
CA LEU A 198 -1.95 -8.13 -25.08
C LEU A 198 -1.12 -7.04 -24.39
N SER A 199 -1.32 -5.77 -24.73
CA SER A 199 -0.67 -4.65 -24.04
C SER A 199 -1.14 -4.52 -22.58
N ALA A 200 -2.41 -4.82 -22.29
CA ALA A 200 -2.91 -4.85 -20.91
C ALA A 200 -2.32 -6.01 -20.11
N VAL A 201 -2.14 -7.19 -20.73
CA VAL A 201 -1.38 -8.31 -20.13
C VAL A 201 0.04 -7.87 -19.78
N ALA A 202 0.73 -7.23 -20.72
CA ALA A 202 2.08 -6.73 -20.51
C ALA A 202 2.13 -5.68 -19.40
N ALA A 203 1.18 -4.75 -19.35
CA ALA A 203 1.08 -3.75 -18.29
C ALA A 203 0.85 -4.39 -16.92
N GLY A 204 -0.06 -5.37 -16.82
CA GLY A 204 -0.28 -6.16 -15.60
C GLY A 204 0.98 -6.88 -15.14
N ALA A 205 1.71 -7.53 -16.05
CA ALA A 205 2.97 -8.18 -15.73
C ALA A 205 4.06 -7.20 -15.25
N VAL A 206 4.17 -6.03 -15.88
CA VAL A 206 5.10 -4.97 -15.44
C VAL A 206 4.75 -4.47 -14.05
N LEU A 207 3.46 -4.23 -13.77
CA LEU A 207 3.01 -3.81 -12.44
C LEU A 207 3.27 -4.88 -11.38
N TRP A 208 3.04 -6.15 -11.71
CA TRP A 208 3.31 -7.28 -10.83
C TRP A 208 4.81 -7.38 -10.48
N LEU A 209 5.68 -7.26 -11.49
CA LEU A 209 7.13 -7.26 -11.29
C LEU A 209 7.60 -6.02 -10.51
N ALA A 210 7.05 -4.84 -10.80
CA ALA A 210 7.36 -3.61 -10.09
C ALA A 210 7.00 -3.74 -8.60
N ALA A 211 5.82 -4.31 -8.30
CA ALA A 211 5.41 -4.58 -6.92
C ALA A 211 6.35 -5.58 -6.22
N GLY A 212 6.82 -6.60 -6.94
CA GLY A 212 7.82 -7.55 -6.46
C GLY A 212 9.14 -6.92 -5.98
N ASN A 213 9.46 -5.72 -6.46
CA ASN A 213 10.67 -4.99 -6.10
C ASN A 213 10.45 -3.99 -4.94
N LEU A 214 9.21 -3.78 -4.47
CA LEU A 214 8.91 -2.82 -3.40
C LEU A 214 9.73 -3.06 -2.12
N PRO A 215 9.88 -4.30 -1.59
CA PRO A 215 10.65 -4.54 -0.36
C PRO A 215 12.14 -4.21 -0.50
N VAL A 216 12.69 -4.30 -1.71
CA VAL A 216 14.09 -3.92 -1.97
C VAL A 216 14.23 -2.40 -1.98
N LEU A 217 13.27 -1.70 -2.59
CA LEU A 217 13.26 -0.25 -2.65
C LEU A 217 12.99 0.38 -1.27
N ALA A 218 12.08 -0.20 -0.48
CA ALA A 218 11.76 0.29 0.86
C ALA A 218 13.01 0.31 1.76
N ARG A 219 13.81 -0.76 1.74
CA ARG A 219 15.05 -0.88 2.51
C ARG A 219 16.14 0.14 2.15
N GLN A 220 16.07 0.75 0.97
CA GLN A 220 17.04 1.77 0.55
C GLN A 220 16.74 3.15 1.14
N VAL A 221 15.55 3.35 1.70
CA VAL A 221 15.08 4.66 2.19
C VAL A 221 15.05 4.70 3.73
N SER A 222 15.18 3.56 4.40
CA SER A 222 15.18 3.42 5.85
C SER A 222 16.45 4.03 6.47
N ALA A 223 16.27 4.89 7.48
CA ALA A 223 17.38 5.53 8.19
C ALA A 223 17.94 4.68 9.35
N ASP A 224 17.06 3.92 10.03
CA ASP A 224 17.38 3.12 11.23
C ASP A 224 16.76 1.72 11.20
N ALA A 225 17.23 0.81 12.06
CA ALA A 225 16.86 -0.62 12.06
C ALA A 225 15.35 -0.87 12.27
N LEU A 226 14.69 -0.10 13.15
CA LEU A 226 13.24 -0.18 13.35
C LEU A 226 12.47 0.25 12.11
N ALA A 227 12.86 1.40 11.54
CA ALA A 227 12.26 1.92 10.32
C ALA A 227 12.44 0.93 9.16
N ASP A 228 13.58 0.22 9.12
CA ASP A 228 13.86 -0.81 8.12
C ASP A 228 13.00 -2.06 8.29
N ALA A 229 12.86 -2.56 9.52
CA ALA A 229 11.98 -3.69 9.81
C ALA A 229 10.52 -3.35 9.48
N PHE A 230 10.05 -2.17 9.88
CA PHE A 230 8.70 -1.69 9.57
C PHE A 230 8.50 -1.52 8.06
N ALA A 231 9.37 -0.77 7.38
CA ALA A 231 9.23 -0.48 5.95
C ALA A 231 9.36 -1.75 5.10
N GLY A 232 10.27 -2.66 5.48
CA GLY A 232 10.43 -3.95 4.83
C GLY A 232 9.16 -4.79 4.92
N ARG A 233 8.64 -4.98 6.14
CA ARG A 233 7.45 -5.82 6.35
C ARG A 233 6.19 -5.21 5.75
N LEU A 234 5.99 -3.90 5.90
CA LEU A 234 4.87 -3.21 5.27
C LEU A 234 4.94 -3.29 3.74
N ALA A 235 6.14 -3.16 3.16
CA ALA A 235 6.32 -3.30 1.71
C ALA A 235 6.03 -4.72 1.21
N GLU A 236 6.34 -5.75 2.00
CA GLU A 236 5.96 -7.13 1.69
C GLU A 236 4.43 -7.32 1.72
N LEU A 237 3.76 -6.83 2.75
CA LEU A 237 2.30 -6.89 2.87
C LEU A 237 1.63 -6.11 1.72
N ALA A 238 2.12 -4.92 1.41
CA ALA A 238 1.66 -4.11 0.28
C ALA A 238 1.86 -4.82 -1.07
N MET A 239 3.02 -5.46 -1.26
CA MET A 239 3.27 -6.28 -2.45
C MET A 239 2.28 -7.43 -2.55
N GLN A 240 2.07 -8.19 -1.47
CA GLN A 240 1.18 -9.35 -1.44
C GLN A 240 -0.27 -8.95 -1.72
N ASP A 241 -0.73 -7.82 -1.16
CA ASP A 241 -2.09 -7.32 -1.41
C ASP A 241 -2.26 -6.74 -2.82
N PHE A 242 -1.23 -6.11 -3.40
CA PHE A 242 -1.31 -5.51 -4.73
C PHE A 242 -1.17 -6.53 -5.88
N GLN A 243 -0.39 -7.60 -5.72
CA GLN A 243 -0.16 -8.58 -6.78
C GLN A 243 -1.44 -9.18 -7.39
N PRO A 244 -2.49 -9.52 -6.61
CA PRO A 244 -3.79 -9.94 -7.15
C PRO A 244 -4.46 -8.91 -8.08
N TRP A 245 -4.31 -7.61 -7.81
CA TRP A 245 -4.84 -6.55 -8.66
C TRP A 245 -4.13 -6.51 -10.02
N ALA A 246 -2.80 -6.59 -10.00
CA ALA A 246 -2.00 -6.64 -11.23
C ALA A 246 -2.31 -7.92 -12.05
N ALA A 247 -2.50 -9.05 -11.37
CA ALA A 247 -2.93 -10.29 -12.01
C ALA A 247 -4.34 -10.17 -12.62
N ALA A 248 -5.29 -9.53 -11.92
CA ALA A 248 -6.63 -9.30 -12.44
C ALA A 248 -6.62 -8.45 -13.72
N LEU A 249 -5.77 -7.41 -13.79
CA LEU A 249 -5.57 -6.63 -15.02
C LEU A 249 -5.04 -7.52 -16.16
N ALA A 250 -4.06 -8.39 -15.88
CA ALA A 250 -3.53 -9.30 -16.87
C ALA A 250 -4.58 -10.31 -17.37
N VAL A 251 -5.39 -10.88 -16.46
CA VAL A 251 -6.49 -11.80 -16.82
C VAL A 251 -7.54 -11.09 -17.68
N ALA A 252 -7.93 -9.86 -17.32
CA ALA A 252 -8.85 -9.06 -18.11
C ALA A 252 -8.29 -8.74 -19.50
N GLY A 253 -7.01 -8.39 -19.58
CA GLY A 253 -6.29 -8.19 -20.84
C GLY A 253 -6.27 -9.45 -21.71
N LEU A 254 -6.03 -10.62 -21.12
CA LEU A 254 -6.02 -11.91 -21.81
C LEU A 254 -7.41 -12.26 -22.36
N ALA A 255 -8.47 -12.02 -21.58
CA ALA A 255 -9.85 -12.23 -22.02
C ALA A 255 -10.20 -11.31 -23.21
N ALA A 256 -9.81 -10.04 -23.15
CA ALA A 256 -9.97 -9.09 -24.27
C ALA A 256 -9.17 -9.53 -25.51
N ALA A 257 -7.94 -10.03 -25.32
CA ALA A 257 -7.13 -10.54 -26.41
C ALA A 257 -7.79 -11.76 -27.08
N ALA A 258 -8.24 -12.73 -26.29
CA ALA A 258 -8.94 -13.93 -26.78
C ALA A 258 -10.22 -13.56 -27.55
N ALA A 259 -11.03 -12.63 -27.04
CA ALA A 259 -12.21 -12.13 -27.74
C ALA A 259 -11.86 -11.47 -29.09
N GLY A 260 -10.82 -10.63 -29.11
CA GLY A 260 -10.30 -10.03 -30.35
C GLY A 260 -9.83 -11.08 -31.37
N LEU A 261 -9.16 -12.14 -30.91
CA LEU A 261 -8.72 -13.26 -31.75
C LEU A 261 -9.90 -14.05 -32.32
N LEU A 262 -10.92 -14.36 -31.51
CA LEU A 262 -12.12 -15.07 -31.97
C LEU A 262 -12.84 -14.26 -33.05
N LEU A 263 -12.99 -12.95 -32.88
CA LEU A 263 -13.57 -12.06 -33.89
C LEU A 263 -12.75 -12.03 -35.19
N LEU A 264 -11.41 -12.10 -35.10
CA LEU A 264 -10.53 -12.22 -36.27
C LEU A 264 -10.75 -13.54 -37.02
N LEU A 265 -10.92 -14.65 -36.30
CA LEU A 265 -11.11 -15.97 -36.89
C LEU A 265 -12.49 -16.10 -37.57
N VAL A 266 -13.55 -15.55 -36.95
CA VAL A 266 -14.91 -15.56 -37.51
C VAL A 266 -14.99 -14.67 -38.77
N GLY A 267 -14.42 -13.46 -38.73
CA GLY A 267 -14.46 -12.54 -39.87
C GLY A 267 -13.69 -13.02 -41.11
N ARG A 268 -12.74 -13.97 -40.95
CA ARG A 268 -12.03 -14.60 -42.08
C ARG A 268 -12.86 -15.70 -42.77
N ARG A 269 -13.79 -16.35 -42.06
CA ARG A 269 -14.62 -17.44 -42.60
C ARG A 269 -15.78 -16.94 -43.47
N THR A 270 -16.29 -15.74 -43.24
CA THR A 270 -17.40 -15.16 -44.01
C THR A 270 -16.96 -14.48 -45.32
N GLY A 271 -15.66 -14.40 -45.61
CA GLY A 271 -15.10 -13.78 -46.82
C GLY A 271 -14.63 -14.77 -47.91
N GLY A 272 -15.06 -16.04 -47.85
CA GLY A 272 -14.75 -17.05 -48.88
C GLY A 272 -15.37 -16.73 -50.25
N PRO A 273 -14.77 -17.22 -51.36
CA PRO A 273 -14.87 -16.62 -52.69
C PRO A 273 -16.30 -16.61 -53.23
N GLY A 274 -16.78 -15.44 -53.65
CA GLY A 274 -18.01 -15.33 -54.43
C GLY A 274 -17.89 -16.16 -55.73
N PRO A 275 -18.97 -16.80 -56.19
CA PRO A 275 -18.93 -17.64 -57.38
C PRO A 275 -18.50 -16.79 -58.58
N SER A 276 -17.38 -17.17 -59.19
CA SER A 276 -16.96 -16.69 -60.50
C SER A 276 -18.05 -17.03 -61.52
N ARG A 277 -18.66 -16.00 -62.12
CA ARG A 277 -19.40 -16.08 -63.37
C ARG A 277 -18.67 -15.26 -64.41
#